data_AF-A0A8D5U1X3-F1
#
_entry.id   AF-A0A8D5U1X3-F1
#
_cell.length_a   1.000
_cell.length_b   1.000
_cell.length_c   1.000
_cell.angle_alpha   90.00
_cell.angle_beta   90.00
_cell.angle_gamma   90.00
#
_symmetry.space_group_name_H-M   'P 1'
#
loop_
_entity.id
_entity.type
_entity.pdbx_description
1 polymer ?
#
loop_
_entity_poly.entity_id
_entity_poly.type
_entity_poly.pdbx_seq_one_letter_code
_entity_poly.pdbx_strand_id
1 'polypeptide(L)'
;METLDLREADAKCGADSPSARLMKKWVEVGGGVLSIIAVEGVQSDAVDMWIEAFKPSGLKLISKDKGEGVVKYVVELPERI
;
A
#
# COMPACT_ATOMS: atom_id res chain seq x y z
N MET A 1 0.24 14.16 4.07
CA MET A 1 -0.51 12.91 3.89
C MET A 1 -0.36 12.53 2.44
N GLU A 2 0.44 11.51 2.18
CA GLU A 2 0.76 11.08 0.81
C GLU A 2 -0.28 10.08 0.32
N THR A 3 -0.47 9.99 -0.99
CA THR A 3 -1.42 9.04 -1.60
C THR A 3 -0.73 8.20 -2.67
N LEU A 4 -1.06 6.91 -2.70
CA LEU A 4 -0.66 5.94 -3.71
C LEU A 4 -1.89 5.34 -4.35
N ASP A 5 -2.08 5.58 -5.65
CA ASP A 5 -3.13 4.96 -6.44
C ASP A 5 -2.58 3.77 -7.22
N LEU A 6 -2.96 2.56 -6.81
CA LEU A 6 -2.54 1.32 -7.46
C LEU A 6 -3.41 0.98 -8.67
N ARG A 7 -4.50 1.70 -8.93
CA ARG A 7 -5.32 1.47 -10.13
C ARG A 7 -4.55 1.73 -11.44
N GLU A 8 -3.51 2.55 -11.36
CA GLU A 8 -2.58 2.81 -12.47
C GLU A 8 -1.47 1.76 -12.60
N ALA A 9 -1.34 0.84 -11.63
CA ALA A 9 -0.34 -0.22 -11.68
C ALA A 9 -0.77 -1.32 -12.67
N ASP A 10 0.16 -1.72 -13.55
CA ASP A 10 -0.07 -2.86 -14.44
C ASP A 10 -0.24 -4.14 -13.58
N ALA A 11 -1.32 -4.90 -13.82
CA ALA A 11 -1.64 -6.11 -13.06
C ALA A 11 -0.68 -7.28 -13.35
N LYS A 12 0.35 -7.08 -14.19
CA LYS A 12 1.35 -8.08 -14.53
C LYS A 12 2.53 -8.05 -13.56
N CYS A 13 3.07 -9.23 -13.23
CA CYS A 13 4.29 -9.40 -12.45
C CYS A 13 5.50 -8.77 -13.19
N GLY A 14 5.75 -7.48 -12.98
CA GLY A 14 6.85 -6.72 -13.57
C GLY A 14 7.31 -5.57 -12.66
N ALA A 15 8.18 -4.71 -13.17
CA ALA A 15 8.76 -3.58 -12.43
C ALA A 15 7.73 -2.54 -11.95
N ASP A 16 6.49 -2.61 -12.44
CA ASP A 16 5.37 -1.74 -12.04
C ASP A 16 4.26 -2.50 -11.30
N SER A 17 4.58 -3.66 -10.72
CA SER A 17 3.64 -4.43 -9.89
C SER A 17 3.20 -3.65 -8.64
N PRO A 18 2.02 -3.98 -8.05
CA PRO A 18 1.52 -3.32 -6.85
C PRO A 18 2.54 -3.28 -5.69
N SER A 19 3.22 -4.41 -5.43
CA SER A 19 4.24 -4.51 -4.37
C SER A 19 5.47 -3.65 -4.65
N ALA A 20 5.91 -3.54 -5.90
CA ALA A 20 7.03 -2.68 -6.27
C ALA A 20 6.69 -1.20 -6.05
N ARG A 21 5.47 -0.78 -6.43
CA ARG A 21 4.98 0.60 -6.21
C ARG A 21 4.84 0.92 -4.72
N LEU A 22 4.34 -0.02 -3.91
CA LEU A 22 4.26 0.14 -2.44
C LEU A 22 5.64 0.38 -1.82
N MET A 23 6.61 -0.46 -2.16
CA MET A 23 7.96 -0.33 -1.63
C MET A 23 8.63 0.97 -2.10
N LYS A 24 8.52 1.31 -3.39
CA LYS A 24 9.07 2.55 -3.94
C LYS A 24 8.46 3.77 -3.23
N LYS A 25 7.14 3.80 -3.04
CA LYS A 25 6.48 4.91 -2.36
C LYS A 25 6.93 5.02 -0.91
N TRP A 26 7.09 3.90 -0.19
CA TRP A 26 7.63 3.94 1.18
C TRP A 26 9.05 4.52 1.22
N VAL A 27 9.93 4.14 0.28
CA VAL A 27 11.27 4.75 0.17
C VAL A 27 11.20 6.26 -0.08
N GLU A 28 10.28 6.70 -0.94
CA GLU A 28 10.11 8.13 -1.26
C GLU A 28 9.60 8.96 -0.07
N VAL A 29 8.64 8.44 0.69
CA VAL A 29 8.04 9.18 1.82
C VAL A 29 8.88 9.09 3.09
N GLY A 30 9.65 8.01 3.27
CA GLY A 30 10.57 7.82 4.40
C GLY A 30 9.92 7.53 5.76
N GLY A 31 8.60 7.71 5.89
CA GLY A 31 7.82 7.48 7.10
C GLY A 31 6.51 8.25 7.09
N GLY A 32 5.66 8.03 8.10
CA GLY A 32 4.41 8.78 8.29
C GLY A 32 3.18 8.15 7.64
N VAL A 33 2.12 8.93 7.47
CA VAL A 33 0.80 8.44 7.03
C VAL A 33 0.69 8.40 5.51
N LEU A 34 0.38 7.21 4.98
CA LEU A 34 0.17 6.94 3.56
C LEU A 34 -1.26 6.42 3.32
N SER A 35 -1.96 7.01 2.35
CA SER A 35 -3.21 6.48 1.82
C SER A 35 -2.98 5.66 0.57
N ILE A 36 -3.61 4.50 0.47
CA ILE A 36 -3.48 3.59 -0.67
C ILE A 36 -4.86 3.29 -1.24
N ILE A 37 -5.01 3.40 -2.55
CA ILE A 37 -6.23 3.04 -3.28
C ILE A 37 -5.90 1.82 -4.14
N ALA A 38 -6.66 0.73 -3.98
CA ALA A 38 -6.46 -0.51 -4.71
C ALA A 38 -7.77 -1.03 -5.28
N VAL A 39 -7.74 -1.63 -6.47
CA VAL A 39 -8.88 -2.41 -6.98
C VAL A 39 -9.03 -3.69 -6.14
N GLU A 40 -10.27 -4.07 -5.84
CA GLU A 40 -10.56 -5.34 -5.17
C GLU A 40 -10.01 -6.54 -5.97
N GLY A 41 -9.38 -7.48 -5.26
CA GLY A 41 -8.70 -8.65 -5.84
C GLY A 41 -7.19 -8.50 -5.72
N VAL A 42 -6.45 -8.73 -6.81
CA VAL A 42 -4.98 -8.85 -6.79
C VAL A 42 -4.28 -7.64 -6.14
N GLN A 43 -4.78 -6.42 -6.35
CA GLN A 43 -4.16 -5.23 -5.77
C GLN A 43 -4.44 -5.10 -4.27
N SER A 44 -5.69 -5.30 -3.84
CA SER A 44 -6.02 -5.30 -2.41
C SER A 44 -5.32 -6.43 -1.66
N ASP A 45 -5.21 -7.61 -2.27
CA ASP A 45 -4.50 -8.76 -1.70
C ASP A 45 -3.00 -8.45 -1.53
N ALA A 46 -2.38 -7.79 -2.53
CA ALA A 46 -1.00 -7.36 -2.43
C ALA A 46 -0.78 -6.33 -1.30
N VAL A 47 -1.71 -5.39 -1.11
CA VAL A 47 -1.65 -4.42 -0.01
C VAL A 47 -1.82 -5.12 1.35
N ASP A 48 -2.79 -6.04 1.46
CA ASP A 48 -3.04 -6.81 2.68
C ASP A 48 -1.81 -7.65 3.06
N MET A 49 -1.24 -8.38 2.11
CA MET A 49 -0.02 -9.16 2.30
C MET A 49 1.17 -8.29 2.70
N TRP A 50 1.32 -7.12 2.07
CA TRP A 50 2.39 -6.19 2.39
C TRP A 50 2.25 -5.63 3.81
N ILE A 51 1.04 -5.22 4.22
CA ILE A 51 0.78 -4.75 5.59
C ILE A 51 1.16 -5.83 6.60
N GLU A 52 0.69 -7.07 6.42
CA GLU A 52 0.98 -8.16 7.35
C GLU A 52 2.47 -8.52 7.38
N ALA A 53 3.14 -8.54 6.22
CA ALA A 53 4.57 -8.83 6.14
C ALA A 53 5.45 -7.80 6.85
N PHE A 54 5.06 -6.52 6.83
CA PHE A 54 5.86 -5.41 7.40
C PHE A 54 5.35 -4.90 8.75
N LYS A 55 4.28 -5.48 9.29
CA LYS A 55 3.82 -5.23 10.65
C LYS A 55 4.91 -5.40 11.71
N PRO A 56 5.79 -6.43 11.65
CA PRO A 56 6.91 -6.56 12.59
C PRO A 56 7.93 -5.42 12.49
N SER A 57 8.02 -4.76 11.33
CA SER A 57 8.89 -3.60 11.11
C SER A 57 8.30 -2.29 11.63
N GLY A 58 7.09 -2.31 12.19
CA GLY A 58 6.41 -1.14 12.75
C GLY A 58 5.36 -0.51 11.84
N LEU A 59 5.06 -1.10 10.68
CA LEU A 59 3.96 -0.67 9.84
C LEU A 59 2.61 -0.95 10.54
N LYS A 60 1.71 0.03 10.54
CA LYS A 60 0.37 -0.11 11.15
C LYS A 60 -0.73 0.22 10.16
N LEU A 61 -1.78 -0.58 10.18
CA LEU A 61 -3.04 -0.26 9.51
C LEU A 61 -3.88 0.65 10.42
N ILE A 62 -4.18 1.86 9.95
CA ILE A 62 -5.05 2.82 10.64
C ILE A 62 -6.51 2.58 10.25
N SER A 63 -6.79 2.51 8.94
CA SER A 63 -8.14 2.23 8.45
C SER A 63 -8.13 1.45 7.14
N LYS A 64 -9.21 0.69 6.93
CA LYS A 64 -9.49 -0.04 5.69
C LYS A 64 -10.98 0.14 5.37
N ASP A 65 -11.26 0.83 4.29
CA ASP A 65 -12.62 1.10 3.81
C ASP A 65 -12.84 0.41 2.47
N LYS A 66 -13.82 -0.48 2.41
CA LYS A 66 -14.20 -1.21 1.19
C LYS A 66 -15.44 -0.55 0.57
N GLY A 67 -15.32 -0.12 -0.68
CA GLY A 67 -16.41 0.45 -1.48
C GLY A 67 -16.64 -0.33 -2.77
N GLU A 68 -17.38 0.25 -3.72
CA GLU A 68 -17.72 -0.36 -5.02
C GLU A 68 -16.47 -0.72 -5.85
N GLY A 69 -15.94 -1.94 -5.67
CA GLY A 69 -14.80 -2.49 -6.42
C GLY A 69 -13.43 -1.91 -6.05
N VAL A 70 -13.36 -1.05 -5.03
CA VAL A 70 -12.12 -0.40 -4.59
C VAL A 70 -11.99 -0.51 -3.08
N VAL A 71 -10.76 -0.74 -2.62
CA VAL A 71 -10.38 -0.75 -1.22
C VAL A 71 -9.44 0.42 -0.96
N LYS A 72 -9.76 1.23 0.05
CA LYS A 72 -8.93 2.34 0.51
C LYS A 72 -8.30 1.97 1.84
N TYR A 73 -6.99 2.16 1.92
CA TYR A 73 -6.20 1.92 3.12
C TYR A 73 -5.60 3.22 3.61
N VAL A 74 -5.52 3.37 4.92
CA VAL A 74 -4.67 4.36 5.57
C VAL A 74 -3.71 3.60 6.45
N VAL A 75 -2.41 3.75 6.19
CA VAL A 75 -1.34 3.08 6.93
C VAL A 75 -0.39 4.12 7.54
N GLU A 76 0.18 3.78 8.69
CA GLU A 76 1.31 4.48 9.28
C GLU A 76 2.58 3.69 8.98
N LEU A 77 3.50 4.33 8.27
CA LEU A 77 4.82 3.80 7.96
C LEU A 77 5.78 4.21 9.08
N PRO A 78 6.59 3.28 9.59
CA PRO A 78 7.62 3.62 10.56
C PRO A 78 8.65 4.51 9.86
N GLU A 79 9.20 5.46 10.62
CA GLU A 79 10.30 6.29 10.15
C GLU A 79 11.56 5.44 9.95
N ARG A 80 12.33 5.75 8.91
CA ARG A 80 13.66 5.18 8.76
C ARG A 80 14.55 5.68 9.91
N ILE A 81 15.11 4.73 10.67
CA ILE A 81 16.20 4.96 11.62
C ILE A 81 17.49 5.23 10.84
#